data_AF-A0A926K521-F1
#
_entry.id   AF-A0A926K521-F1
#
_cell.length_a   1.000
_cell.length_b   1.000
_cell.length_c   1.000
_cell.angle_alpha   90.00
_cell.angle_beta   90.00
_cell.angle_gamma   90.00
#
_symmetry.space_group_name_H-M   'P 1'
#
loop_
_entity.id
_entity.type
_entity.pdbx_description
1 polymer ?
#
loop_
_entity_poly.entity_id
_entity_poly.type
_entity_poly.pdbx_seq_one_letter_code
_entity_poly.pdbx_strand_id
1 'polypeptide(L)'
;MDELGQPIPAVAVTGLFKVFGKRPKEAVRRLRTGVAREDLGALGTAAVIDASFSVKPGEIFVVMGLSGSGKSTLIRTLNGLNESSAGSIRVFGTEVVGLGARELRELRQQRVSMVFQHFALLPHRTVLDNAAYALEVQGVALAERHDRARRVIERVGLSGWEDHLPGELSGGMRQRVGLARALTADTDILLMDEAFSALDPLIRREMQEQLVELQQELGKTIIFITHDLNEAMFLGDRIAVMRDGRIVQVGTPNDILTDPANDYVAQFVQDVDRARVLTAGDVMEPPRAVVPATAGPRAALRIMRDLQTSACFVTSGRRLVGVVRDSDMLRQVREGEAGHMRLVRKAPAVVSPGDFLAELFELAAENSLPVAVVDEDGRFVGVIPRVTLLASLANVSTHTSEIDIVEPAATISPAIITETLRETEAQMLTPLEGDAR
;
A
#
# COMPACT_ATOMS: atom_id res chain seq x y z
N MET A 1 -11.03 -11.85 -23.11
CA MET A 1 -9.59 -12.13 -23.20
C MET A 1 -9.03 -11.34 -24.36
N ASP A 2 -7.78 -10.90 -24.30
CA ASP A 2 -7.09 -10.24 -25.41
C ASP A 2 -6.71 -11.27 -26.50
N GLU A 3 -6.03 -10.80 -27.55
CA GLU A 3 -5.56 -11.64 -28.67
C GLU A 3 -4.60 -12.77 -28.23
N LEU A 4 -4.10 -12.73 -26.99
CA LEU A 4 -3.17 -13.69 -26.38
C LEU A 4 -3.83 -14.56 -25.30
N GLY A 5 -5.15 -14.47 -25.12
CA GLY A 5 -5.87 -15.25 -24.11
C GLY A 5 -5.69 -14.75 -22.67
N GLN A 6 -5.19 -13.52 -22.47
CA GLN A 6 -5.10 -12.91 -21.14
C GLN A 6 -6.37 -12.10 -20.81
N PRO A 7 -6.77 -12.02 -19.53
CA PRO A 7 -7.88 -11.17 -19.12
C PRO A 7 -7.58 -9.70 -19.47
N ILE A 8 -8.54 -9.02 -20.10
CA ILE A 8 -8.38 -7.62 -20.50
C ILE A 8 -8.33 -6.78 -19.22
N PRO A 9 -7.27 -5.96 -19.02
CA PRO A 9 -7.18 -5.09 -17.86
C PRO A 9 -8.29 -4.03 -17.91
N ALA A 10 -8.77 -3.63 -16.73
CA ALA A 10 -9.72 -2.53 -16.61
C ALA A 10 -9.09 -1.22 -17.09
N VAL A 11 -7.83 -0.98 -16.73
CA VAL A 11 -7.02 0.15 -17.23
C VAL A 11 -5.63 -0.36 -17.62
N ALA A 12 -5.16 0.00 -18.80
CA ALA A 12 -3.78 -0.19 -19.23
C ALA A 12 -3.16 1.14 -19.67
N VAL A 13 -1.97 1.43 -19.17
CA VAL A 13 -1.23 2.65 -19.45
C VAL A 13 0.14 2.27 -19.98
N THR A 14 0.56 2.88 -21.09
CA THR A 14 1.85 2.57 -21.72
C THR A 14 2.57 3.83 -22.14
N GLY A 15 3.76 4.04 -21.58
CA GLY A 15 4.67 5.14 -21.90
C GLY A 15 4.01 6.51 -21.81
N LEU A 16 3.19 6.73 -20.77
CA LEU A 16 2.37 7.93 -20.64
C LEU A 16 3.21 9.12 -20.18
N PHE A 17 3.05 10.25 -20.88
CA PHE A 17 3.63 11.54 -20.51
C PHE A 17 2.55 12.60 -20.37
N LYS A 18 2.71 13.47 -19.38
CA LYS A 18 1.98 14.73 -19.27
C LYS A 18 2.94 15.85 -18.90
N VAL A 19 3.12 16.79 -19.84
CA VAL A 19 3.89 18.02 -19.66
C VAL A 19 2.97 19.22 -19.78
N PHE A 20 3.02 20.11 -18.79
CA PHE A 20 2.37 21.42 -18.84
C PHE A 20 3.36 22.45 -19.38
N GLY A 21 2.96 23.26 -20.36
CA GLY A 21 3.84 24.29 -20.90
C GLY A 21 3.59 24.54 -22.39
N LYS A 22 4.40 25.43 -22.97
CA LYS A 22 4.23 25.88 -24.37
C LYS A 22 4.69 24.85 -25.39
N ARG A 23 5.62 23.95 -25.03
CA ARG A 23 6.24 22.99 -25.97
C ARG A 23 6.28 21.55 -25.41
N PRO A 24 5.12 20.94 -25.12
CA PRO A 24 5.07 19.61 -24.48
C PRO A 24 5.73 18.51 -25.33
N LYS A 25 5.58 18.53 -26.66
CA LYS A 25 6.21 17.55 -27.56
C LYS A 25 7.74 17.61 -27.55
N GLU A 26 8.31 18.82 -27.49
CA GLU A 26 9.76 19.00 -27.40
C GLU A 26 10.27 18.52 -26.03
N ALA A 27 9.57 18.85 -24.95
CA ALA A 27 9.91 18.38 -23.61
C ALA A 27 9.91 16.85 -23.52
N VAL A 28 8.88 16.17 -24.06
CA VAL A 28 8.82 14.70 -24.12
C VAL A 28 10.03 14.13 -24.86
N ARG A 29 10.43 14.73 -26.00
CA ARG A 29 11.62 14.28 -26.74
C ARG A 29 12.89 14.38 -25.90
N ARG A 30 13.08 15.46 -25.15
CA ARG A 30 14.25 15.64 -24.26
C ARG A 30 14.26 14.66 -23.08
N LEU A 31 13.11 14.43 -22.47
CA LEU A 31 12.97 13.46 -21.39
C LEU A 31 13.30 12.04 -21.85
N ARG A 32 12.90 11.67 -23.08
CA ARG A 32 13.25 10.37 -23.68
C ARG A 32 14.74 10.22 -23.96
N THR A 33 15.46 11.32 -24.18
CA THR A 33 16.93 11.30 -24.34
C THR A 33 17.69 11.35 -23.01
N GLY A 34 16.99 11.26 -21.87
CA GLY A 34 17.60 11.20 -20.54
C GLY A 34 17.84 12.55 -19.85
N VAL A 35 17.32 13.65 -20.41
CA VAL A 35 17.38 14.97 -19.74
C VAL A 35 16.57 14.91 -18.44
N ALA A 36 17.12 15.45 -17.35
CA ALA A 36 16.43 15.49 -16.06
C ALA A 36 15.17 16.39 -16.13
N ARG A 37 14.21 16.13 -15.25
CA ARG A 37 12.93 16.86 -15.20
C ARG A 37 13.14 18.33 -14.89
N GLU A 38 14.11 18.64 -14.04
CA GLU A 38 14.47 19.96 -13.53
C GLU A 38 15.09 20.83 -14.64
N ASP A 39 15.78 20.19 -15.59
CA ASP A 39 16.50 20.84 -16.69
C ASP A 39 15.61 21.21 -17.89
N LEU A 40 14.30 20.98 -17.80
CA LEU A 40 13.36 21.35 -18.87
C LEU A 40 13.20 22.88 -18.99
N GLY A 41 13.47 23.62 -17.93
CA GLY A 41 13.42 25.08 -17.89
C GLY A 41 12.14 25.66 -18.51
N ALA A 42 12.30 26.50 -19.53
CA ALA A 42 11.18 27.19 -20.19
C ALA A 42 10.28 26.30 -21.08
N LEU A 43 10.62 25.01 -21.27
CA LEU A 43 9.80 24.10 -22.09
C LEU A 43 8.49 23.72 -21.38
N GLY A 44 8.53 23.64 -20.05
CA GLY A 44 7.38 23.30 -19.22
C GLY A 44 7.71 22.43 -18.01
N THR A 45 6.68 22.11 -17.24
CA THR A 45 6.74 21.23 -16.07
C THR A 45 6.21 19.85 -16.46
N ALA A 46 7.08 18.84 -16.45
CA ALA A 46 6.67 17.45 -16.62
C ALA A 46 6.07 16.93 -15.31
N ALA A 47 4.81 16.50 -15.36
CA ALA A 47 4.07 16.01 -14.21
C ALA A 47 3.91 14.49 -14.22
N VAL A 48 3.87 13.87 -15.40
CA VAL A 48 3.93 12.41 -15.57
C VAL A 48 4.96 12.11 -16.65
N ILE A 49 5.86 11.18 -16.37
CA ILE A 49 7.03 10.87 -17.19
C ILE A 49 7.12 9.35 -17.32
N ASP A 50 6.84 8.86 -18.53
CA ASP A 50 6.99 7.46 -18.93
C ASP A 50 6.26 6.45 -18.03
N ALA A 51 5.06 6.79 -17.55
CA ALA A 51 4.30 5.91 -16.69
C ALA A 51 3.73 4.72 -17.48
N SER A 52 3.97 3.49 -17.00
CA SER A 52 3.44 2.26 -17.57
C SER A 52 2.98 1.31 -16.47
N PHE A 53 1.72 0.88 -16.53
CA PHE A 53 1.12 -0.06 -15.58
C PHE A 53 -0.22 -0.59 -16.09
N SER A 54 -0.73 -1.64 -15.45
CA SER A 54 -2.06 -2.18 -15.69
C SER A 54 -2.80 -2.44 -14.39
N VAL A 55 -4.11 -2.21 -14.41
CA VAL A 55 -5.05 -2.46 -13.32
C VAL A 55 -6.03 -3.55 -13.75
N LYS A 56 -6.14 -4.60 -12.95
CA LYS A 56 -7.03 -5.73 -13.18
C LYS A 56 -8.47 -5.34 -12.82
N PRO A 57 -9.48 -5.94 -13.46
CA PRO A 57 -10.87 -5.76 -13.05
C PRO A 57 -11.08 -6.19 -11.59
N GLY A 58 -11.76 -5.35 -10.82
CA GLY A 58 -12.04 -5.62 -9.41
C GLY A 58 -10.81 -5.47 -8.50
N GLU A 59 -9.74 -4.81 -8.93
CA GLU A 59 -8.56 -4.51 -8.10
C GLU A 59 -8.69 -3.12 -7.47
N ILE A 60 -8.24 -2.96 -6.22
CA ILE A 60 -7.91 -1.67 -5.63
C ILE A 60 -6.43 -1.38 -5.92
N PHE A 61 -6.19 -0.52 -6.91
CA PHE A 61 -4.86 -0.08 -7.30
C PHE A 61 -4.54 1.28 -6.69
N VAL A 62 -3.61 1.31 -5.75
CA VAL A 62 -3.22 2.54 -5.07
C VAL A 62 -2.06 3.20 -5.79
N VAL A 63 -2.14 4.51 -6.02
CA VAL A 63 -1.01 5.34 -6.48
C VAL A 63 -0.58 6.23 -5.32
N MET A 64 0.62 5.99 -4.81
CA MET A 64 1.17 6.69 -3.66
C MET A 64 2.38 7.55 -4.03
N GLY A 65 2.74 8.48 -3.15
CA GLY A 65 3.93 9.32 -3.28
C GLY A 65 3.72 10.71 -2.69
N LEU A 66 4.79 11.49 -2.60
CA LEU A 66 4.73 12.83 -2.02
C LEU A 66 3.85 13.81 -2.82
N SER A 67 3.52 14.92 -2.18
CA SER A 67 2.97 16.07 -2.89
C SER A 67 3.90 16.49 -4.04
N GLY A 68 3.32 16.83 -5.20
CA GLY A 68 4.09 17.21 -6.39
C GLY A 68 4.69 16.06 -7.21
N SER A 69 4.53 14.79 -6.78
CA SER A 69 5.04 13.63 -7.54
C SER A 69 4.27 13.34 -8.83
N GLY A 70 3.09 13.93 -9.03
CA GLY A 70 2.31 13.83 -10.27
C GLY A 70 1.03 13.00 -10.19
N LYS A 71 0.69 12.42 -9.03
CA LYS A 71 -0.43 11.49 -8.83
C LYS A 71 -1.77 12.02 -9.35
N SER A 72 -2.21 13.19 -8.86
CA SER A 72 -3.47 13.81 -9.30
C SER A 72 -3.45 14.18 -10.79
N THR A 73 -2.28 14.45 -11.35
CA THR A 73 -2.16 14.66 -12.81
C THR A 73 -2.36 13.34 -13.55
N LEU A 74 -1.77 12.25 -13.08
CA LEU A 74 -1.94 10.91 -13.65
C LEU A 74 -3.42 10.54 -13.70
N ILE A 75 -4.14 10.54 -12.57
CA ILE A 75 -5.55 10.11 -12.54
C ILE A 75 -6.47 10.98 -13.41
N ARG A 76 -6.22 12.30 -13.45
CA ARG A 76 -6.97 13.22 -14.31
C ARG A 76 -6.66 12.97 -15.78
N THR A 77 -5.47 12.50 -16.10
CA THR A 77 -5.10 12.09 -17.47
C THR A 77 -5.79 10.76 -17.83
N LEU A 78 -5.91 9.81 -16.89
CA LEU A 78 -6.70 8.58 -17.09
C LEU A 78 -8.16 8.88 -17.41
N ASN A 79 -8.76 9.86 -16.72
CA ASN A 79 -10.13 10.30 -16.97
C ASN A 79 -10.29 11.21 -18.23
N GLY A 80 -9.19 11.52 -18.93
CA GLY A 80 -9.20 12.45 -20.07
C GLY A 80 -9.53 13.90 -19.72
N LEU A 81 -9.47 14.29 -18.45
CA LEU A 81 -9.57 15.69 -18.00
C LEU A 81 -8.32 16.48 -18.36
N ASN A 82 -7.17 15.81 -18.33
CA ASN A 82 -5.91 16.32 -18.84
C ASN A 82 -5.55 15.55 -20.13
N GLU A 83 -5.29 16.27 -21.22
CA GLU A 83 -4.79 15.63 -22.44
C GLU A 83 -3.35 15.15 -22.26
N SER A 84 -3.06 13.91 -22.61
CA SER A 84 -1.71 13.33 -22.59
C SER A 84 -0.78 14.05 -23.58
N SER A 85 0.48 14.22 -23.21
CA SER A 85 1.52 14.74 -24.12
C SER A 85 2.11 13.65 -25.02
N ALA A 86 2.12 12.40 -24.57
CA ALA A 86 2.48 11.21 -25.33
C ALA A 86 2.01 9.96 -24.57
N GLY A 87 2.05 8.79 -25.23
CA GLY A 87 1.68 7.49 -24.64
C GLY A 87 0.26 7.07 -24.99
N SER A 88 -0.18 5.99 -24.35
CA SER A 88 -1.48 5.36 -24.58
C SER A 88 -2.18 5.08 -23.24
N ILE A 89 -3.50 5.18 -23.25
CA ILE A 89 -4.38 4.85 -22.13
C ILE A 89 -5.53 4.04 -22.71
N ARG A 90 -5.74 2.83 -22.21
CA ARG A 90 -6.84 1.96 -22.60
C ARG A 90 -7.73 1.64 -21.41
N VAL A 91 -9.04 1.79 -21.59
CA VAL A 91 -10.07 1.42 -20.60
C VAL A 91 -10.86 0.27 -21.18
N PHE A 92 -10.77 -0.91 -20.56
CA PHE A 92 -11.33 -2.17 -21.07
C PHE A 92 -11.03 -2.39 -22.57
N GLY A 93 -9.76 -2.13 -22.96
CA GLY A 93 -9.30 -2.24 -24.35
C GLY A 93 -9.62 -1.06 -25.27
N THR A 94 -10.48 -0.12 -24.86
CA THR A 94 -10.81 1.08 -25.64
C THR A 94 -9.74 2.15 -25.44
N GLU A 95 -9.09 2.60 -26.52
CA GLU A 95 -8.11 3.69 -26.48
C GLU A 95 -8.79 5.01 -26.10
N VAL A 96 -8.26 5.70 -25.09
CA VAL A 96 -8.77 6.99 -24.59
C VAL A 96 -8.06 8.16 -25.27
N VAL A 97 -6.77 8.00 -25.56
CA VAL A 97 -5.96 9.05 -26.18
C VAL A 97 -6.42 9.27 -27.63
N GLY A 98 -6.85 10.50 -27.94
CA GLY A 98 -7.33 10.87 -29.27
C GLY A 98 -8.82 10.62 -29.51
N LEU A 99 -9.58 10.16 -28.50
CA LEU A 99 -11.05 10.06 -28.61
C LEU A 99 -11.70 11.41 -28.90
N GLY A 100 -12.77 11.39 -29.71
CA GLY A 100 -13.60 12.56 -29.91
C GLY A 100 -14.31 12.98 -28.62
N ALA A 101 -14.67 14.26 -28.53
CA ALA A 101 -15.32 14.80 -27.33
C ALA A 101 -16.64 14.10 -26.95
N ARG A 102 -17.36 13.54 -27.93
CA ARG A 102 -18.58 12.76 -27.71
C ARG A 102 -18.28 11.40 -27.11
N GLU A 103 -17.37 10.63 -27.71
CA GLU A 103 -16.98 9.29 -27.27
C GLU A 103 -16.37 9.34 -25.87
N LEU A 104 -15.54 10.35 -25.59
CA LEU A 104 -14.97 10.58 -24.26
C LEU A 104 -16.04 10.92 -23.20
N ARG A 105 -17.16 11.56 -23.59
CA ARG A 105 -18.29 11.77 -22.66
C ARG A 105 -19.04 10.47 -22.40
N GLU A 106 -19.30 9.68 -23.44
CA GLU A 106 -19.97 8.38 -23.31
C GLU A 106 -19.15 7.42 -22.44
N LEU A 107 -17.83 7.35 -22.64
CA LEU A 107 -16.91 6.57 -21.81
C LEU A 107 -16.99 6.97 -20.33
N ARG A 108 -16.95 8.28 -20.03
CA ARG A 108 -17.08 8.79 -18.65
C ARG A 108 -18.45 8.56 -18.04
N GLN A 109 -19.51 8.63 -18.84
CA GLN A 109 -20.86 8.36 -18.34
C GLN A 109 -21.07 6.90 -17.97
N GLN A 110 -20.44 5.97 -18.70
CA GLN A 110 -20.75 4.54 -18.59
C GLN A 110 -19.69 3.72 -17.82
N ARG A 111 -18.42 4.13 -17.88
CA ARG A 111 -17.29 3.28 -17.45
C ARG A 111 -16.49 3.86 -16.28
N VAL A 112 -16.48 5.18 -16.11
CA VAL A 112 -15.55 5.85 -15.17
C VAL A 112 -16.25 6.89 -14.30
N SER A 113 -16.24 6.67 -12.99
CA SER A 113 -16.63 7.69 -12.00
C SER A 113 -15.40 8.28 -11.30
N MET A 114 -15.53 9.50 -10.80
CA MET A 114 -14.46 10.20 -10.10
C MET A 114 -14.93 10.82 -8.78
N VAL A 115 -14.15 10.60 -7.73
CA VAL A 115 -14.26 11.25 -6.42
C VAL A 115 -13.06 12.18 -6.26
N PHE A 116 -13.35 13.47 -6.06
CA PHE A 116 -12.33 14.52 -5.95
C PHE A 116 -11.92 14.75 -4.49
N GLN A 117 -10.70 15.25 -4.30
CA GLN A 117 -10.16 15.65 -2.99
C GLN A 117 -11.07 16.65 -2.25
N HIS A 118 -11.55 17.66 -2.97
CA HIS A 118 -12.63 18.52 -2.49
C HIS A 118 -13.93 17.98 -3.05
N PHE A 119 -14.92 17.76 -2.19
CA PHE A 119 -16.16 17.00 -2.43
C PHE A 119 -16.88 17.29 -3.76
N ALA A 120 -16.65 18.48 -4.35
CA ALA A 120 -17.17 18.90 -5.65
C ALA A 120 -18.69 18.70 -5.76
N LEU A 121 -19.39 18.86 -4.64
CA LEU A 121 -20.84 18.76 -4.56
C LEU A 121 -21.45 20.02 -5.16
N LEU A 122 -22.63 19.87 -5.75
CA LEU A 122 -23.44 20.98 -6.26
C LEU A 122 -24.16 21.61 -5.06
N PRO A 123 -23.78 22.84 -4.64
CA PRO A 123 -24.24 23.40 -3.37
C PRO A 123 -25.74 23.79 -3.39
N HIS A 124 -26.31 23.93 -4.57
CA HIS A 124 -27.71 24.29 -4.83
C HIS A 124 -28.61 23.06 -5.04
N ARG A 125 -28.10 21.86 -4.78
CA ARG A 125 -28.82 20.59 -4.93
C ARG A 125 -28.79 19.83 -3.61
N THR A 126 -29.83 19.06 -3.32
CA THR A 126 -29.91 18.22 -2.12
C THR A 126 -28.90 17.07 -2.18
N VAL A 127 -28.76 16.33 -1.08
CA VAL A 127 -27.99 15.08 -1.04
C VAL A 127 -28.50 14.09 -2.09
N LEU A 128 -29.83 13.92 -2.18
CA LEU A 128 -30.46 13.03 -3.15
C LEU A 128 -30.16 13.44 -4.59
N ASP A 129 -30.28 14.73 -4.90
CA ASP A 129 -30.03 15.25 -6.25
C ASP A 129 -28.54 15.21 -6.62
N ASN A 130 -27.64 15.39 -5.65
CA ASN A 130 -26.21 15.20 -5.85
C ASN A 130 -25.88 13.74 -6.16
N ALA A 131 -26.44 12.80 -5.40
CA ALA A 131 -26.24 11.37 -5.61
C ALA A 131 -26.82 10.91 -6.96
N ALA A 132 -28.01 11.37 -7.33
CA ALA A 132 -28.69 11.02 -8.58
C ALA A 132 -28.14 11.73 -9.84
N TYR A 133 -27.21 12.69 -9.69
CA TYR A 133 -26.77 13.56 -10.78
C TYR A 133 -26.20 12.81 -11.99
N ALA A 134 -25.43 11.74 -11.77
CA ALA A 134 -24.87 10.96 -12.88
C ALA A 134 -25.98 10.33 -13.75
N LEU A 135 -27.01 9.79 -13.11
CA LEU A 135 -28.16 9.17 -13.79
C LEU A 135 -29.03 10.23 -14.50
N GLU A 136 -29.14 11.45 -13.95
CA GLU A 136 -29.75 12.59 -14.65
C GLU A 136 -29.05 12.87 -15.98
N VAL A 137 -27.71 12.93 -15.96
CA VAL A 137 -26.89 13.19 -17.15
C VAL A 137 -26.98 12.04 -18.16
N GLN A 138 -27.18 10.80 -17.70
CA GLN A 138 -27.44 9.63 -18.54
C GLN A 138 -28.88 9.58 -19.10
N GLY A 139 -29.78 10.46 -18.66
CA GLY A 139 -31.17 10.50 -19.14
C GLY A 139 -32.13 9.53 -18.44
N VAL A 140 -31.76 8.99 -17.27
CA VAL A 140 -32.64 8.11 -16.47
C VAL A 140 -33.80 8.91 -15.87
N ALA A 141 -34.99 8.32 -15.87
CA ALA A 141 -36.21 8.96 -15.37
C ALA A 141 -36.10 9.33 -13.88
N LEU A 142 -36.73 10.44 -13.49
CA LEU A 142 -36.65 11.03 -12.15
C LEU A 142 -36.94 10.03 -11.02
N ALA A 143 -38.02 9.26 -11.15
CA ALA A 143 -38.42 8.29 -10.14
C ALA A 143 -37.36 7.18 -9.96
N GLU A 144 -36.86 6.64 -11.07
CA GLU A 144 -35.86 5.58 -11.07
C GLU A 144 -34.50 6.05 -10.54
N ARG A 145 -34.03 7.23 -10.97
CA ARG A 145 -32.75 7.75 -10.48
C ARG A 145 -32.78 8.09 -8.99
N HIS A 146 -33.91 8.60 -8.46
CA HIS A 146 -34.05 8.86 -7.03
C HIS A 146 -34.13 7.56 -6.22
N ASP A 147 -34.83 6.55 -6.73
CA ASP A 147 -34.89 5.23 -6.11
C ASP A 147 -33.51 4.57 -6.00
N ARG A 148 -32.72 4.60 -7.08
CA ARG A 148 -31.32 4.12 -7.07
C ARG A 148 -30.45 4.93 -6.11
N ALA A 149 -30.54 6.25 -6.15
CA ALA A 149 -29.76 7.13 -5.27
C ALA A 149 -30.06 6.89 -3.78
N ARG A 150 -31.33 6.68 -3.41
CA ARG A 150 -31.70 6.38 -2.00
C ARG A 150 -31.06 5.11 -1.49
N ARG A 151 -31.06 4.02 -2.28
CA ARG A 151 -30.38 2.76 -1.90
C ARG A 151 -28.89 2.98 -1.62
N VAL A 152 -28.24 3.81 -2.41
CA VAL A 152 -26.81 4.09 -2.23
C VAL A 152 -26.58 5.02 -1.02
N ILE A 153 -27.43 6.02 -0.83
CA ILE A 153 -27.42 6.92 0.34
C ILE A 153 -27.55 6.12 1.64
N GLU A 154 -28.45 5.13 1.66
CA GLU A 154 -28.62 4.23 2.80
C GLU A 154 -27.34 3.42 3.07
N ARG A 155 -26.73 2.85 2.03
CA ARG A 155 -25.48 2.08 2.16
C ARG A 155 -24.31 2.90 2.68
N VAL A 156 -24.20 4.17 2.29
CA VAL A 156 -23.15 5.06 2.81
C VAL A 156 -23.52 5.65 4.19
N GLY A 157 -24.62 5.21 4.81
CA GLY A 157 -25.02 5.64 6.15
C GLY A 157 -25.50 7.09 6.22
N LEU A 158 -26.21 7.56 5.19
CA LEU A 158 -26.79 8.91 5.12
C LEU A 158 -28.33 8.91 5.08
N SER A 159 -28.98 7.81 5.47
CA SER A 159 -30.44 7.74 5.58
C SER A 159 -30.99 8.88 6.45
N GLY A 160 -32.03 9.56 5.96
CA GLY A 160 -32.66 10.69 6.64
C GLY A 160 -32.04 12.07 6.33
N TRP A 161 -30.98 12.12 5.51
CA TRP A 161 -30.32 13.37 5.08
C TRP A 161 -30.58 13.72 3.62
N GLU A 162 -31.45 12.97 2.93
CA GLU A 162 -31.69 13.04 1.49
C GLU A 162 -32.05 14.44 1.00
N ASP A 163 -32.85 15.17 1.78
CA ASP A 163 -33.40 16.48 1.40
C ASP A 163 -32.52 17.66 1.84
N HIS A 164 -31.43 17.40 2.56
CA HIS A 164 -30.52 18.44 3.05
C HIS A 164 -29.58 18.91 1.94
N LEU A 165 -29.12 20.16 2.04
CA LEU A 165 -28.10 20.75 1.18
C LEU A 165 -26.69 20.46 1.72
N PRO A 166 -25.66 20.40 0.85
CA PRO A 166 -24.27 20.14 1.27
C PRO A 166 -23.71 21.08 2.35
N GLY A 167 -24.22 22.31 2.43
CA GLY A 167 -23.83 23.28 3.44
C GLY A 167 -24.28 22.93 4.86
N GLU A 168 -25.26 22.04 4.99
CA GLU A 168 -25.84 21.60 6.27
C GLU A 168 -25.15 20.34 6.82
N LEU A 169 -24.18 19.79 6.09
CA LEU A 169 -23.52 18.53 6.39
C LEU A 169 -22.13 18.72 7.00
N SER A 170 -21.69 17.75 7.79
CA SER A 170 -20.28 17.68 8.23
C SER A 170 -19.34 17.34 7.06
N GLY A 171 -18.02 17.48 7.26
CA GLY A 171 -17.02 17.11 6.25
C GLY A 171 -17.12 15.65 5.82
N GLY A 172 -17.21 14.72 6.78
CA GLY A 172 -17.38 13.29 6.50
C GLY A 172 -18.68 12.97 5.78
N MET A 173 -19.77 13.65 6.11
CA MET A 173 -21.04 13.48 5.42
C MET A 173 -20.96 13.96 3.97
N ARG A 174 -20.35 15.13 3.70
CA ARG A 174 -20.11 15.58 2.31
C ARG A 174 -19.26 14.58 1.51
N GLN A 175 -18.31 13.92 2.14
CA GLN A 175 -17.54 12.84 1.52
C GLN A 175 -18.44 11.67 1.09
N ARG A 176 -19.29 11.21 2.01
CA ARG A 176 -20.25 10.12 1.76
C ARG A 176 -21.22 10.46 0.63
N VAL A 177 -21.65 11.71 0.52
CA VAL A 177 -22.45 12.17 -0.64
C VAL A 177 -21.65 12.07 -1.94
N GLY A 178 -20.37 12.48 -1.92
CA GLY A 178 -19.48 12.38 -3.08
C GLY A 178 -19.26 10.94 -3.53
N LEU A 179 -19.09 10.02 -2.57
CA LEU A 179 -19.00 8.59 -2.80
C LEU A 179 -20.33 8.03 -3.32
N ALA A 180 -21.45 8.39 -2.70
CA ALA A 180 -22.77 7.97 -3.14
C ALA A 180 -23.07 8.40 -4.58
N ARG A 181 -22.68 9.61 -4.98
CA ARG A 181 -22.79 10.08 -6.37
C ARG A 181 -22.00 9.21 -7.34
N ALA A 182 -20.77 8.83 -6.97
CA ALA A 182 -19.93 7.99 -7.82
C ALA A 182 -20.45 6.54 -7.90
N LEU A 183 -20.95 5.99 -6.80
CA LEU A 183 -21.51 4.63 -6.76
C LEU A 183 -22.87 4.54 -7.47
N THR A 184 -23.71 5.58 -7.35
CA THR A 184 -25.03 5.64 -8.01
C THR A 184 -24.90 5.66 -9.53
N ALA A 185 -23.78 6.16 -10.06
CA ALA A 185 -23.49 6.14 -11.50
C ALA A 185 -23.31 4.71 -12.06
N ASP A 186 -23.07 3.72 -11.19
CA ASP A 186 -22.89 2.30 -11.50
C ASP A 186 -21.82 2.01 -12.58
N THR A 187 -20.77 2.82 -12.61
CA THR A 187 -19.64 2.65 -13.53
C THR A 187 -18.72 1.51 -13.09
N ASP A 188 -17.90 0.99 -14.01
CA ASP A 188 -16.96 -0.12 -13.71
C ASP A 188 -15.71 0.31 -12.92
N ILE A 189 -15.25 1.55 -13.14
CA ILE A 189 -14.02 2.10 -12.56
C ILE A 189 -14.35 3.30 -11.68
N LEU A 190 -13.79 3.33 -10.48
CA LEU A 190 -13.84 4.44 -9.54
C LEU A 190 -12.44 5.06 -9.38
N LEU A 191 -12.30 6.31 -9.79
CA LEU A 191 -11.08 7.10 -9.64
C LEU A 191 -11.19 7.97 -8.39
N MET A 192 -10.28 7.83 -7.43
CA MET A 192 -10.32 8.59 -6.17
C MET A 192 -9.02 9.39 -6.00
N ASP A 193 -9.13 10.72 -5.96
CA ASP A 193 -7.99 11.63 -5.87
C ASP A 193 -7.89 12.21 -4.45
N GLU A 194 -7.04 11.63 -3.59
CA GLU A 194 -6.85 12.01 -2.17
C GLU A 194 -8.16 12.18 -1.40
N ALA A 195 -9.11 11.29 -1.67
CA ALA A 195 -10.49 11.41 -1.21
C ALA A 195 -10.58 11.54 0.31
N PHE A 196 -9.78 10.78 1.08
CA PHE A 196 -9.90 10.75 2.54
C PHE A 196 -8.94 11.68 3.29
N SER A 197 -8.13 12.46 2.56
CA SER A 197 -7.09 13.33 3.13
C SER A 197 -7.62 14.41 4.08
N ALA A 198 -8.83 14.92 3.83
CA ALA A 198 -9.45 15.99 4.62
C ALA A 198 -10.27 15.49 5.83
N LEU A 199 -10.25 14.19 6.12
CA LEU A 199 -11.05 13.57 7.18
C LEU A 199 -10.24 13.36 8.46
N ASP A 200 -10.92 13.52 9.60
CA ASP A 200 -10.42 13.11 10.90
C ASP A 200 -10.10 11.60 10.93
N PRO A 201 -9.11 11.14 11.73
CA PRO A 201 -8.63 9.76 11.69
C PRO A 201 -9.71 8.69 11.89
N LEU A 202 -10.70 8.93 12.76
CA LEU A 202 -11.77 7.96 13.03
C LEU A 202 -12.70 7.80 11.82
N ILE A 203 -13.16 8.92 11.26
CA ILE A 203 -14.04 8.93 10.08
C ILE A 203 -13.30 8.40 8.86
N ARG A 204 -12.00 8.73 8.73
CA ARG A 204 -11.15 8.19 7.67
C ARG A 204 -11.15 6.67 7.69
N ARG A 205 -10.91 6.05 8.84
CA ARG A 205 -10.89 4.59 8.99
C ARG A 205 -12.25 3.96 8.64
N GLU A 206 -13.33 4.51 9.17
CA GLU A 206 -14.68 4.04 8.86
C GLU A 206 -14.97 4.09 7.35
N MET A 207 -14.58 5.18 6.68
CA MET A 207 -14.75 5.32 5.23
C MET A 207 -13.88 4.35 4.43
N GLN A 208 -12.67 4.04 4.91
CA GLN A 208 -11.78 3.06 4.30
C GLN A 208 -12.36 1.64 4.40
N GLU A 209 -12.82 1.25 5.59
CA GLU A 209 -13.49 -0.05 5.83
C GLU A 209 -14.72 -0.20 4.91
N GLN A 210 -15.57 0.83 4.86
CA GLN A 210 -16.71 0.86 3.93
C GLN A 210 -16.31 0.74 2.46
N LEU A 211 -15.20 1.37 2.04
CA LEU A 211 -14.73 1.27 0.65
C LEU A 211 -14.32 -0.16 0.29
N VAL A 212 -13.63 -0.85 1.21
CA VAL A 212 -13.21 -2.26 1.04
C VAL A 212 -14.44 -3.16 0.97
N GLU A 213 -15.39 -3.02 1.88
CA GLU A 213 -16.64 -3.78 1.87
C GLU A 213 -17.42 -3.58 0.56
N LEU A 214 -17.59 -2.32 0.14
CA LEU A 214 -18.28 -1.99 -1.11
C LEU A 214 -17.57 -2.55 -2.34
N GLN A 215 -16.23 -2.56 -2.34
CA GLN A 215 -15.46 -3.13 -3.43
C GLN A 215 -15.65 -4.66 -3.48
N GLN A 216 -15.65 -5.35 -2.34
CA GLN A 216 -15.87 -6.79 -2.27
C GLN A 216 -17.27 -7.19 -2.73
N GLU A 217 -18.28 -6.40 -2.36
CA GLU A 217 -19.68 -6.64 -2.76
C GLU A 217 -19.94 -6.35 -4.24
N LEU A 218 -19.39 -5.24 -4.76
CA LEU A 218 -19.74 -4.72 -6.09
C LEU A 218 -18.73 -5.11 -7.18
N GLY A 219 -17.55 -5.61 -6.81
CA GLY A 219 -16.48 -5.99 -7.74
C GLY A 219 -15.95 -4.83 -8.59
N LYS A 220 -16.09 -3.59 -8.10
CA LYS A 220 -15.68 -2.38 -8.84
C LYS A 220 -14.15 -2.27 -8.86
N THR A 221 -13.61 -1.74 -9.94
CA THR A 221 -12.17 -1.45 -10.03
C THR A 221 -11.91 -0.07 -9.42
N ILE A 222 -10.98 0.04 -8.49
CA ILE A 222 -10.70 1.31 -7.81
C ILE A 222 -9.26 1.73 -8.10
N ILE A 223 -9.07 2.95 -8.57
CA ILE A 223 -7.75 3.59 -8.62
C ILE A 223 -7.73 4.69 -7.58
N PHE A 224 -6.97 4.47 -6.53
CA PHE A 224 -6.98 5.31 -5.33
C PHE A 224 -5.66 6.06 -5.18
N ILE A 225 -5.69 7.38 -5.04
CA ILE A 225 -4.50 8.18 -4.76
C ILE A 225 -4.46 8.56 -3.29
N THR A 226 -3.28 8.37 -2.69
CA THR A 226 -2.99 8.87 -1.36
C THR A 226 -1.54 9.31 -1.21
N HIS A 227 -1.27 10.09 -0.17
CA HIS A 227 0.06 10.37 0.33
C HIS A 227 0.34 9.63 1.66
N ASP A 228 -0.66 8.98 2.26
CA ASP A 228 -0.57 8.21 3.49
C ASP A 228 -0.25 6.75 3.16
N LEU A 229 0.86 6.26 3.68
CA LEU A 229 1.31 4.90 3.41
C LEU A 229 0.48 3.84 4.14
N ASN A 230 0.01 4.13 5.35
CA ASN A 230 -0.84 3.19 6.08
C ASN A 230 -2.16 2.98 5.33
N GLU A 231 -2.69 4.03 4.72
CA GLU A 231 -3.87 3.94 3.85
C GLU A 231 -3.58 3.11 2.59
N ALA A 232 -2.43 3.31 1.96
CA ALA A 232 -2.03 2.51 0.79
C ALA A 232 -1.92 1.01 1.12
N MET A 233 -1.34 0.69 2.28
CA MET A 233 -1.17 -0.68 2.75
C MET A 233 -2.48 -1.32 3.20
N PHE A 234 -3.40 -0.55 3.76
CA PHE A 234 -4.70 -1.03 4.21
C PHE A 234 -5.67 -1.30 3.05
N LEU A 235 -5.69 -0.41 2.05
CA LEU A 235 -6.66 -0.49 0.94
C LEU A 235 -6.16 -1.26 -0.28
N GLY A 236 -4.86 -1.20 -0.57
CA GLY A 236 -4.35 -1.56 -1.90
C GLY A 236 -4.09 -3.05 -2.07
N ASP A 237 -4.66 -3.65 -3.11
CA ASP A 237 -4.21 -4.96 -3.61
C ASP A 237 -2.81 -4.83 -4.24
N ARG A 238 -2.60 -3.72 -4.96
CA ARG A 238 -1.29 -3.32 -5.51
C ARG A 238 -1.10 -1.83 -5.36
N ILE A 239 0.16 -1.46 -5.17
CA ILE A 239 0.61 -0.10 -4.91
C ILE A 239 1.62 0.28 -5.99
N ALA A 240 1.39 1.42 -6.63
CA ALA A 240 2.36 2.11 -7.47
C ALA A 240 2.95 3.30 -6.70
N VAL A 241 4.25 3.24 -6.43
CA VAL A 241 4.99 4.34 -5.80
C VAL A 241 5.45 5.30 -6.88
N MET A 242 5.13 6.59 -6.72
CA MET A 242 5.42 7.63 -7.70
C MET A 242 6.34 8.71 -7.12
N ARG A 243 7.44 9.00 -7.83
CA ARG A 243 8.43 10.04 -7.50
C ARG A 243 8.76 10.84 -8.75
N ASP A 244 8.75 12.15 -8.63
CA ASP A 244 9.18 13.08 -9.69
C ASP A 244 8.54 12.82 -11.07
N GLY A 245 7.25 12.47 -11.07
CA GLY A 245 6.48 12.16 -12.28
C GLY A 245 6.64 10.74 -12.79
N ARG A 246 7.52 9.93 -12.20
CA ARG A 246 7.82 8.55 -12.62
C ARG A 246 7.25 7.56 -11.61
N ILE A 247 6.80 6.41 -12.11
CA ILE A 247 6.52 5.25 -11.27
C ILE A 247 7.86 4.59 -10.97
N VAL A 248 8.19 4.46 -9.68
CA VAL A 248 9.47 3.88 -9.24
C VAL A 248 9.34 2.40 -8.89
N GLN A 249 8.18 1.97 -8.41
CA GLN A 249 7.90 0.57 -8.09
C GLN A 249 6.40 0.31 -8.20
N VAL A 250 6.03 -0.89 -8.66
CA VAL A 250 4.66 -1.42 -8.59
C VAL A 250 4.74 -2.81 -7.97
N GLY A 251 3.99 -3.05 -6.90
CA GLY A 251 4.00 -4.34 -6.20
C GLY A 251 2.79 -4.48 -5.29
N THR A 252 2.67 -5.64 -4.64
CA THR A 252 1.74 -5.83 -3.52
C THR A 252 2.23 -5.04 -2.30
N PRO A 253 1.37 -4.77 -1.29
CA PRO A 253 1.81 -4.20 -0.01
C PRO A 253 3.03 -4.92 0.58
N ASN A 254 3.05 -6.26 0.50
CA ASN A 254 4.17 -7.07 0.96
C ASN A 254 5.45 -6.80 0.17
N ASP A 255 5.40 -6.77 -1.17
CA ASP A 255 6.57 -6.48 -2.02
C ASP A 255 7.16 -5.10 -1.70
N ILE A 256 6.30 -4.09 -1.50
CA ILE A 256 6.75 -2.73 -1.17
C ILE A 256 7.47 -2.69 0.19
N LEU A 257 7.02 -3.49 1.17
CA LEU A 257 7.60 -3.52 2.52
C LEU A 257 8.88 -4.37 2.61
N THR A 258 8.93 -5.49 1.89
CA THR A 258 9.99 -6.50 2.03
C THR A 258 11.11 -6.33 1.00
N ASP A 259 10.79 -5.86 -0.21
CA ASP A 259 11.73 -5.67 -1.31
C ASP A 259 11.58 -4.26 -1.92
N PRO A 260 11.94 -3.19 -1.19
CA PRO A 260 11.88 -1.84 -1.71
C PRO A 260 12.88 -1.66 -2.86
N ALA A 261 12.42 -1.18 -4.02
CA ALA A 261 13.21 -1.11 -5.25
C ALA A 261 14.39 -0.11 -5.19
N ASN A 262 14.39 0.83 -4.24
CA ASN A 262 15.45 1.80 -4.02
C ASN A 262 15.31 2.47 -2.64
N ASP A 263 16.35 3.23 -2.25
CA ASP A 263 16.41 3.94 -0.97
C ASP A 263 15.24 4.88 -0.72
N TYR A 264 14.68 5.47 -1.78
CA TYR A 264 13.49 6.29 -1.63
C TYR A 264 12.32 5.44 -1.16
N VAL A 265 12.01 4.34 -1.83
CA VAL A 265 10.93 3.44 -1.37
C VAL A 265 11.22 2.92 0.04
N ALA A 266 12.46 2.54 0.33
CA ALA A 266 12.87 2.07 1.65
C ALA A 266 12.62 3.13 2.75
N GLN A 267 12.94 4.40 2.47
CA GLN A 267 12.65 5.52 3.37
C GLN A 267 11.15 5.74 3.57
N PHE A 268 10.33 5.58 2.52
CA PHE A 268 8.88 5.72 2.63
C PHE A 268 8.26 4.71 3.59
N VAL A 269 8.77 3.47 3.59
CA VAL A 269 8.18 2.37 4.36
C VAL A 269 8.66 2.26 5.80
N GLN A 270 9.59 3.12 6.25
CA GLN A 270 10.18 3.01 7.59
C GLN A 270 9.18 3.19 8.73
N ASP A 271 8.16 4.02 8.55
CA ASP A 271 7.18 4.36 9.60
C ASP A 271 5.89 3.53 9.51
N VAL A 272 5.86 2.48 8.68
CA VAL A 272 4.70 1.59 8.56
C VAL A 272 4.67 0.60 9.71
N ASP A 273 3.48 0.39 10.26
CA ASP A 273 3.23 -0.73 11.16
C ASP A 273 3.17 -2.04 10.36
N ARG A 274 4.36 -2.63 10.13
CA ARG A 274 4.51 -3.90 9.40
C ARG A 274 3.67 -5.03 9.99
N ALA A 275 3.39 -5.00 11.28
CA ALA A 275 2.68 -6.09 11.93
C ALA A 275 1.20 -6.19 11.53
N ARG A 276 0.62 -5.08 11.03
CA ARG A 276 -0.76 -5.03 10.54
C ARG A 276 -0.91 -5.35 9.06
N VAL A 277 0.21 -5.42 8.33
CA VAL A 277 0.23 -5.62 6.88
C VAL A 277 0.74 -7.01 6.55
N LEU A 278 1.79 -7.45 7.23
CA LEU A 278 2.38 -8.77 7.00
C LEU A 278 1.58 -9.85 7.71
N THR A 279 1.49 -10.99 7.04
CA THR A 279 0.89 -12.21 7.56
C THR A 279 1.95 -13.20 8.03
N ALA A 280 1.52 -14.21 8.79
CA ALA A 280 2.35 -15.32 9.20
C ALA A 280 3.05 -16.00 8.00
N GLY A 281 2.35 -16.13 6.88
CA GLY A 281 2.85 -16.72 5.65
C GLY A 281 3.98 -15.91 5.00
N ASP A 282 3.94 -14.57 5.15
CA ASP A 282 4.94 -13.68 4.54
C ASP A 282 6.31 -13.76 5.23
N VAL A 283 6.34 -14.11 6.52
CA VAL A 283 7.57 -14.10 7.34
C VAL A 283 7.97 -15.48 7.88
N MET A 284 7.19 -16.52 7.63
CA MET A 284 7.50 -17.87 8.13
C MET A 284 8.75 -18.46 7.46
N GLU A 285 9.49 -19.23 8.24
CA GLU A 285 10.65 -19.99 7.80
C GLU A 285 10.35 -21.50 7.78
N PRO A 286 11.07 -22.28 6.96
CA PRO A 286 10.96 -23.73 6.99
C PRO A 286 11.27 -24.30 8.39
N PRO A 287 10.47 -25.24 8.90
CA PRO A 287 10.67 -25.77 10.24
C PRO A 287 11.90 -26.68 10.30
N ARG A 288 12.94 -26.25 11.04
CA ARG A 288 14.21 -27.01 11.16
C ARG A 288 14.18 -28.07 12.25
N ALA A 289 13.66 -27.73 13.43
CA ALA A 289 13.64 -28.61 14.60
C ALA A 289 12.39 -29.50 14.62
N VAL A 290 12.34 -30.49 13.71
CA VAL A 290 11.18 -31.37 13.51
C VAL A 290 11.56 -32.84 13.64
N VAL A 291 10.76 -33.59 14.39
CA VAL A 291 10.93 -35.05 14.58
C VAL A 291 9.61 -35.79 14.25
N PRO A 292 9.64 -36.90 13.49
CA PRO A 292 8.45 -37.71 13.28
C PRO A 292 7.96 -38.36 14.58
N ALA A 293 6.65 -38.50 14.75
CA ALA A 293 6.03 -39.15 15.91
C ALA A 293 6.43 -40.63 16.07
N THR A 294 6.84 -41.27 14.97
CA THR A 294 7.37 -42.64 14.94
C THR A 294 8.80 -42.75 15.46
N ALA A 295 9.50 -41.63 15.65
CA ALA A 295 10.86 -41.62 16.17
C ALA A 295 10.88 -41.70 17.71
N GLY A 296 11.98 -42.22 18.25
CA GLY A 296 12.18 -42.32 19.70
C GLY A 296 12.79 -41.06 20.33
N PRO A 297 12.79 -40.96 21.67
CA PRO A 297 13.31 -39.80 22.41
C PRO A 297 14.78 -39.44 22.09
N ARG A 298 15.61 -40.44 21.78
CA ARG A 298 17.03 -40.22 21.40
C ARG A 298 17.18 -39.47 20.08
N ALA A 299 16.28 -39.67 19.12
CA ALA A 299 16.29 -38.97 17.84
C ALA A 299 15.95 -37.49 18.03
N ALA A 300 14.94 -37.19 18.86
CA ALA A 300 14.59 -35.82 19.24
C ALA A 300 15.77 -35.12 19.93
N LEU A 301 16.43 -35.76 20.90
CA LEU A 301 17.60 -35.20 21.58
C LEU A 301 18.80 -34.97 20.64
N ARG A 302 18.96 -35.81 19.61
CA ARG A 302 19.99 -35.60 18.58
C ARG A 302 19.71 -34.34 17.76
N ILE A 303 18.48 -34.18 17.27
CA ILE A 303 18.07 -32.98 16.51
C ILE A 303 18.23 -31.73 17.37
N MET A 304 17.79 -31.77 18.64
CA MET A 304 17.97 -30.69 19.61
C MET A 304 19.44 -30.30 19.78
N ARG A 305 20.35 -31.28 19.87
CA ARG A 305 21.79 -31.04 19.96
C ARG A 305 22.36 -30.44 18.67
N ASP A 306 22.03 -31.01 17.53
CA ASP A 306 22.57 -30.60 16.21
C ASP A 306 22.13 -29.17 15.85
N LEU A 307 20.91 -28.78 16.26
CA LEU A 307 20.35 -27.44 16.05
C LEU A 307 20.51 -26.50 17.26
N GLN A 308 21.17 -26.95 18.33
CA GLN A 308 21.35 -26.22 19.59
C GLN A 308 20.06 -25.61 20.16
N THR A 309 18.97 -26.39 20.19
CA THR A 309 17.65 -26.00 20.71
C THR A 309 17.20 -26.93 21.84
N SER A 310 16.33 -26.45 22.73
CA SER A 310 15.78 -27.21 23.86
C SER A 310 14.44 -27.91 23.54
N ALA A 311 13.93 -27.76 22.33
CA ALA A 311 12.65 -28.34 21.92
C ALA A 311 12.59 -28.68 20.42
N CYS A 312 11.70 -29.60 20.07
CA CYS A 312 11.41 -29.99 18.69
C CYS A 312 9.90 -30.14 18.48
N PHE A 313 9.42 -29.75 17.31
CA PHE A 313 8.08 -30.03 16.86
C PHE A 313 7.95 -31.50 16.46
N VAL A 314 6.81 -32.11 16.79
CA VAL A 314 6.49 -33.50 16.47
C VAL A 314 5.45 -33.53 15.37
N THR A 315 5.71 -34.31 14.32
CA THR A 315 4.81 -34.44 13.16
C THR A 315 4.38 -35.88 12.92
N SER A 316 3.17 -36.06 12.40
CA SER A 316 2.69 -37.34 11.87
C SER A 316 2.37 -37.15 10.39
N GLY A 317 3.20 -37.71 9.53
CA GLY A 317 3.22 -37.34 8.11
C GLY A 317 3.56 -35.85 7.96
N ARG A 318 2.65 -35.07 7.39
CA ARG A 318 2.79 -33.61 7.26
C ARG A 318 2.07 -32.81 8.34
N ARG A 319 1.33 -33.46 9.26
CA ARG A 319 0.49 -32.76 10.24
C ARG A 319 1.25 -32.51 11.53
N LEU A 320 1.04 -31.34 12.13
CA LEU A 320 1.60 -31.00 13.44
C LEU A 320 0.86 -31.77 14.54
N VAL A 321 1.60 -32.51 15.36
CA VAL A 321 1.05 -33.28 16.50
C VAL A 321 1.30 -32.55 17.81
N GLY A 322 2.46 -31.91 17.95
CA GLY A 322 2.82 -31.22 19.20
C GLY A 322 4.29 -30.85 19.28
N VAL A 323 4.80 -30.75 20.50
CA VAL A 323 6.18 -30.41 20.83
C VAL A 323 6.71 -31.33 21.93
N VAL A 324 8.00 -31.64 21.84
CA VAL A 324 8.79 -32.28 22.90
C VAL A 324 9.91 -31.36 23.36
N ARG A 325 10.24 -31.39 24.66
CA ARG A 325 11.36 -30.66 25.26
C ARG A 325 12.47 -31.62 25.69
N ASP A 326 13.70 -31.14 25.69
CA ASP A 326 14.90 -31.86 26.11
C ASP A 326 14.76 -32.54 27.49
N SER A 327 14.25 -31.82 28.48
CA SER A 327 14.04 -32.28 29.85
C SER A 327 13.06 -33.45 29.95
N ASP A 328 11.97 -33.41 29.18
CA ASP A 328 10.98 -34.49 29.09
C ASP A 328 11.59 -35.72 28.37
N MET A 329 12.33 -35.50 27.28
CA MET A 329 12.99 -36.58 26.53
C MET A 329 14.13 -37.24 27.32
N LEU A 330 14.93 -36.47 28.05
CA LEU A 330 16.00 -36.99 28.91
C LEU A 330 15.44 -37.85 30.05
N ARG A 331 14.32 -37.42 30.65
CA ARG A 331 13.60 -38.21 31.67
C ARG A 331 13.18 -39.56 31.11
N GLN A 332 12.55 -39.55 29.94
CA GLN A 332 12.06 -40.75 29.28
C GLN A 332 13.20 -41.73 28.91
N VAL A 333 14.36 -41.22 28.47
CA VAL A 333 15.54 -42.05 28.19
C VAL A 333 16.10 -42.68 29.46
N ARG A 334 16.12 -41.97 30.60
CA ARG A 334 16.59 -42.50 31.89
C ARG A 334 15.68 -43.59 32.44
N GLU A 335 14.38 -43.50 32.17
CA GLU A 335 13.37 -44.49 32.57
C GLU A 335 13.38 -45.76 31.69
N GLY A 336 14.27 -45.83 30.69
CA GLY A 336 14.43 -47.01 29.82
C GLY A 336 13.40 -47.12 28.69
N GLU A 337 12.60 -46.08 28.46
CA GLU A 337 11.56 -46.07 27.43
C GLU A 337 12.16 -45.70 26.05
N ALA A 338 12.63 -46.71 25.32
CA ALA A 338 13.40 -46.50 24.09
C ALA A 338 12.56 -46.34 22.79
N GLY A 339 11.25 -46.61 22.83
CA GLY A 339 10.46 -46.85 21.62
C GLY A 339 9.61 -45.69 21.10
N HIS A 340 8.95 -44.92 21.98
CA HIS A 340 7.96 -43.91 21.59
C HIS A 340 8.08 -42.67 22.46
N MET A 341 7.89 -41.48 21.88
CA MET A 341 7.79 -40.24 22.65
C MET A 341 6.40 -40.17 23.32
N ARG A 342 6.32 -40.35 24.64
CA ARG A 342 5.04 -40.30 25.39
C ARG A 342 4.69 -38.90 25.88
N LEU A 343 5.70 -38.07 26.13
CA LEU A 343 5.55 -36.72 26.65
C LEU A 343 5.46 -35.67 25.52
N VAL A 344 4.61 -35.93 24.52
CA VAL A 344 4.31 -34.96 23.46
C VAL A 344 3.22 -34.03 23.97
N ARG A 345 3.52 -32.74 24.09
CA ARG A 345 2.56 -31.71 24.53
C ARG A 345 1.98 -31.01 23.32
N LYS A 346 0.78 -30.45 23.44
CA LYS A 346 0.21 -29.60 22.38
C LYS A 346 1.15 -28.41 22.13
N ALA A 347 1.37 -28.09 20.86
CA ALA A 347 2.12 -26.90 20.49
C ALA A 347 1.37 -25.66 21.03
N PRO A 348 2.04 -24.76 21.78
CA PRO A 348 1.32 -23.75 22.54
C PRO A 348 0.91 -22.53 21.71
N ALA A 349 1.60 -22.27 20.58
CA ALA A 349 1.28 -21.20 19.65
C ALA A 349 1.20 -21.79 18.23
N VAL A 350 -0.02 -21.86 17.70
CA VAL A 350 -0.32 -22.39 16.36
C VAL A 350 -1.22 -21.38 15.65
N VAL A 351 -0.84 -20.98 14.45
CA VAL A 351 -1.52 -19.95 13.64
C VAL A 351 -1.65 -20.40 12.18
N SER A 352 -2.52 -19.73 11.43
CA SER A 352 -2.71 -19.93 9.99
C SER A 352 -1.78 -18.99 9.20
N PRO A 353 -1.39 -19.34 7.96
CA PRO A 353 -0.59 -18.46 7.11
C PRO A 353 -1.19 -17.08 6.87
N GLY A 354 -2.52 -16.95 6.90
CA GLY A 354 -3.21 -15.68 6.69
C GLY A 354 -3.31 -14.78 7.94
N ASP A 355 -2.91 -15.26 9.12
CA ASP A 355 -3.04 -14.49 10.37
C ASP A 355 -2.02 -13.35 10.39
N PHE A 356 -2.43 -12.14 10.79
CA PHE A 356 -1.56 -10.96 10.81
C PHE A 356 -0.58 -11.00 11.99
N LEU A 357 0.66 -10.52 11.79
CA LEU A 357 1.68 -10.57 12.85
C LEU A 357 1.27 -9.86 14.15
N ALA A 358 0.43 -8.83 14.06
CA ALA A 358 -0.13 -8.13 15.21
C ALA A 358 -0.83 -9.09 16.20
N GLU A 359 -1.47 -10.14 15.69
CA GLU A 359 -2.20 -11.15 16.47
C GLU A 359 -1.26 -12.21 17.06
N LEU A 360 -0.06 -12.35 16.50
CA LEU A 360 0.92 -13.35 16.91
C LEU A 360 1.73 -12.92 18.16
N PHE A 361 1.74 -11.63 18.50
CA PHE A 361 2.59 -11.12 19.59
C PHE A 361 2.23 -11.65 20.96
N GLU A 362 0.94 -11.74 21.27
CA GLU A 362 0.47 -12.28 22.54
C GLU A 362 0.93 -13.74 22.69
N LEU A 363 0.68 -14.54 21.64
CA LEU A 363 1.11 -15.93 21.57
C LEU A 363 2.63 -16.08 21.71
N ALA A 364 3.41 -15.22 21.06
CA ALA A 364 4.87 -15.26 21.11
C ALA A 364 5.47 -14.72 22.43
N ALA A 365 4.75 -13.83 23.13
CA ALA A 365 5.18 -13.30 24.43
C ALA A 365 5.05 -14.35 25.52
N GLU A 366 3.97 -15.13 25.50
CA GLU A 366 3.70 -16.18 26.47
C GLU A 366 4.54 -17.46 26.25
N ASN A 367 5.12 -17.61 25.05
CA ASN A 367 5.79 -18.83 24.64
C ASN A 367 7.27 -18.64 24.31
N SER A 368 8.10 -19.54 24.84
CA SER A 368 9.55 -19.58 24.57
C SER A 368 9.91 -20.24 23.24
N LEU A 369 8.92 -20.79 22.53
CA LEU A 369 9.10 -21.53 21.29
C LEU A 369 8.69 -20.67 20.08
N PRO A 370 9.25 -20.92 18.89
CA PRO A 370 8.74 -20.34 17.66
C PRO A 370 7.23 -20.62 17.50
N VAL A 371 6.50 -19.68 16.90
CA VAL A 371 5.08 -19.87 16.57
C VAL A 371 4.99 -20.85 15.41
N ALA A 372 4.16 -21.89 15.53
CA ALA A 372 3.98 -22.88 14.47
C ALA A 372 2.91 -22.41 13.48
N VAL A 373 3.19 -22.52 12.18
CA VAL A 373 2.24 -22.17 11.11
C VAL A 373 1.69 -23.44 10.48
N VAL A 374 0.36 -23.57 10.47
CA VAL A 374 -0.36 -24.71 9.89
C VAL A 374 -1.38 -24.27 8.84
N ASP A 375 -1.45 -24.99 7.72
CA ASP A 375 -2.48 -24.72 6.70
C ASP A 375 -3.88 -25.21 7.13
N GLU A 376 -4.89 -24.97 6.30
CA GLU A 376 -6.28 -25.37 6.55
C GLU A 376 -6.47 -26.90 6.74
N ASP A 377 -5.58 -27.71 6.13
CA ASP A 377 -5.56 -29.17 6.29
C ASP A 377 -4.87 -29.62 7.60
N GLY A 378 -4.32 -28.66 8.37
CA GLY A 378 -3.52 -28.89 9.56
C GLY A 378 -2.11 -29.40 9.25
N ARG A 379 -1.59 -29.16 8.04
CA ARG A 379 -0.21 -29.48 7.67
C ARG A 379 0.71 -28.42 8.23
N PHE A 380 1.84 -28.86 8.77
CA PHE A 380 2.87 -28.00 9.30
C PHE A 380 3.70 -27.42 8.16
N VAL A 381 3.53 -26.13 7.90
CA VAL A 381 4.10 -25.45 6.71
C VAL A 381 5.29 -24.56 7.07
N GLY A 382 5.36 -24.05 8.30
CA GLY A 382 6.40 -23.11 8.70
C GLY A 382 6.48 -22.88 10.21
N VAL A 383 7.50 -22.15 10.61
CA VAL A 383 7.65 -21.59 11.95
C VAL A 383 8.01 -20.11 11.85
N ILE A 384 7.58 -19.32 12.82
CA ILE A 384 7.99 -17.92 12.94
C ILE A 384 8.84 -17.81 14.21
N PRO A 385 10.17 -17.61 14.06
CA PRO A 385 11.03 -17.32 15.18
C PRO A 385 10.57 -16.05 15.90
N ARG A 386 10.70 -16.02 17.22
CA ARG A 386 10.34 -14.84 18.02
C ARG A 386 11.14 -13.59 17.61
N VAL A 387 12.38 -13.76 17.17
CA VAL A 387 13.20 -12.64 16.66
C VAL A 387 12.58 -11.99 15.43
N THR A 388 11.91 -12.76 14.56
CA THR A 388 11.23 -12.24 13.37
C THR A 388 10.08 -11.33 13.74
N LEU A 389 9.27 -11.72 14.74
CA LEU A 389 8.21 -10.88 15.30
C LEU A 389 8.78 -9.62 15.98
N LEU A 390 9.84 -9.76 16.77
CA LEU A 390 10.46 -8.60 17.44
C LEU A 390 11.07 -7.62 16.44
N ALA A 391 11.69 -8.11 15.37
CA ALA A 391 12.26 -7.29 14.32
C ALA A 391 11.18 -6.57 13.50
N SER A 392 10.01 -7.19 13.29
CA SER A 392 8.89 -6.51 12.63
C SER A 392 8.34 -5.35 13.46
N LEU A 393 8.41 -5.39 14.80
CA LEU A 393 8.09 -4.23 15.66
C LEU A 393 9.13 -3.12 15.59
N ALA A 394 10.40 -3.50 15.48
CA ALA A 394 11.51 -2.55 15.44
C ALA A 394 11.69 -1.93 14.04
N ASN A 395 10.89 -2.34 13.05
CA ASN A 395 11.09 -2.02 11.62
C ASN A 395 12.51 -2.33 11.13
N VAL A 396 13.14 -3.35 11.71
CA VAL A 396 14.49 -3.81 11.34
C VAL A 396 14.37 -5.03 10.43
N SER A 397 15.16 -5.06 9.35
CA SER A 397 15.30 -6.27 8.54
C SER A 397 16.03 -7.36 9.33
N THR A 398 15.47 -8.56 9.41
CA THR A 398 16.16 -9.74 9.97
C THR A 398 17.15 -10.38 9.00
N HIS A 399 17.10 -9.99 7.72
CA HIS A 399 18.09 -10.38 6.74
C HIS A 399 19.32 -9.50 6.89
N THR A 400 20.48 -10.13 7.05
CA THR A 400 21.77 -9.46 7.08
C THR A 400 22.05 -8.92 5.68
N SER A 401 21.67 -7.68 5.41
CA SER A 401 22.36 -6.86 4.42
C SER A 401 23.65 -6.33 5.05
N GLU A 402 24.64 -5.98 4.23
CA GLU A 402 25.78 -5.20 4.72
C GLU A 402 25.23 -3.98 5.47
N ILE A 403 25.75 -3.73 6.67
CA ILE A 403 25.45 -2.49 7.39
C ILE A 403 26.07 -1.39 6.53
N ASP A 404 25.25 -0.62 5.82
CA ASP A 404 25.74 0.59 5.19
C ASP A 404 26.34 1.45 6.29
N ILE A 405 27.66 1.65 6.19
CA ILE A 405 28.37 2.59 7.03
C ILE A 405 27.67 3.92 6.77
N VAL A 406 26.93 4.44 7.75
CA VAL A 406 26.45 5.81 7.73
C VAL A 406 27.70 6.66 7.61
N GLU A 407 28.01 7.12 6.39
CA GLU A 407 29.06 8.12 6.20
C GLU A 407 28.62 9.33 7.03
N PRO A 408 29.37 9.70 8.09
CA PRO A 408 29.01 10.85 8.87
C PRO A 408 28.93 12.05 7.93
N ALA A 409 27.88 12.86 8.10
CA ALA A 409 27.64 14.06 7.30
C ALA A 409 28.96 14.81 7.08
N ALA A 410 29.22 15.15 5.81
CA ALA A 410 30.47 15.76 5.34
C ALA A 410 31.05 16.69 6.41
N THR A 411 32.15 16.26 7.04
CA THR A 411 32.89 17.11 7.95
C THR A 411 33.32 18.34 7.16
N ILE A 412 32.99 19.52 7.69
CA ILE A 412 33.41 20.80 7.11
C ILE A 412 34.91 20.67 6.82
N SER A 413 35.30 20.87 5.56
CA SER A 413 36.70 20.69 5.14
C SER A 413 37.63 21.49 6.07
N PRO A 414 38.78 20.94 6.50
CA PRO A 414 39.77 21.66 7.30
C PRO A 414 40.15 23.02 6.69
N ALA A 415 40.06 23.16 5.36
CA ALA A 415 40.28 24.43 4.67
C ALA A 415 39.25 25.50 5.08
N ILE A 416 37.96 25.14 5.14
CA ILE A 416 36.88 26.05 5.54
C ILE A 416 37.04 26.42 7.03
N ILE A 417 37.35 25.46 7.89
CA ILE A 417 37.62 25.72 9.33
C ILE A 417 38.79 26.69 9.49
N THR A 418 39.87 26.49 8.73
CA THR A 418 41.07 27.34 8.78
C THR A 418 40.80 28.75 8.26
N GLU A 419 39.96 28.89 7.23
CA GLU A 419 39.58 30.18 6.67
C GLU A 419 38.67 30.96 7.61
N THR A 420 37.67 30.31 8.21
CA THR A 420 36.79 30.95 9.21
C THR A 420 37.56 31.39 10.46
N LEU A 421 38.54 30.59 10.91
CA LEU A 421 39.40 30.97 12.04
C LEU A 421 40.28 32.18 11.72
N ARG A 422 40.85 32.26 10.50
CA ARG A 422 41.63 33.43 10.06
C ARG A 422 40.79 34.69 9.93
N GLU A 423 39.58 34.61 9.40
CA GLU A 423 38.66 35.75 9.32
C GLU A 423 38.28 36.26 10.71
N THR A 424 38.06 35.34 11.66
CA THR A 424 37.73 35.69 13.06
C THR A 424 38.92 36.35 13.76
N GLU A 425 40.14 35.87 13.53
CA GLU A 425 41.37 36.44 14.10
C GLU A 425 41.68 37.84 13.51
N ALA A 426 41.42 38.04 12.22
CA ALA A 426 41.57 39.33 11.55
C ALA A 426 40.57 40.39 12.08
N GLN A 427 39.33 39.98 12.39
CA GLN A 427 38.33 40.88 12.99
C GLN A 427 38.67 41.28 14.44
N MET A 428 39.36 40.43 15.20
CA MET A 428 39.82 40.76 16.57
C MET A 428 41.06 41.67 16.61
N LEU A 429 41.83 41.75 15.53
CA LEU A 429 43.07 42.54 15.45
C LEU A 429 42.88 43.93 14.83
N THR A 430 41.66 44.30 14.42
CA THR A 430 41.31 45.69 14.05
C THR A 430 41.18 46.55 15.31
N PRO A 431 42.05 47.55 15.56
CA PRO A 431 41.90 48.44 16.71
C PRO A 431 40.62 49.29 16.55
N LEU A 432 39.83 49.38 17.62
CA LEU A 432 38.81 50.41 17.77
C LEU A 432 39.51 51.78 17.76
N GLU A 433 39.53 52.46 16.62
CA GLU A 433 39.78 53.91 16.58
C GLU A 433 38.59 54.60 17.25
N GLY A 434 38.73 54.77 18.57
CA GLY A 434 37.85 55.57 19.41
C GLY A 434 38.05 57.05 19.11
N ASP A 435 36.98 57.63 18.58
CA ASP A 435 36.70 59.06 18.46
C ASP A 435 36.81 59.73 19.85
N ALA A 436 37.76 60.65 20.03
CA ALA A 436 37.89 61.48 21.22
C ALA A 436 37.39 62.89 20.91
N ARG A 437 36.24 63.23 21.49
CA ARG A 437 35.85 64.59 21.88
C ARG A 437 35.66 64.65 23.38
#